data_AF-A0A4D9D8X8-F1
#
_entry.id   AF-A0A4D9D8X8-F1
#
_cell.length_a   1.000
_cell.length_b   1.000
_cell.length_c   1.000
_cell.angle_alpha   90.00
_cell.angle_beta   90.00
_cell.angle_gamma   90.00
#
_symmetry.space_group_name_H-M   'P 1'
#
loop_
_entity.id
_entity.type
_entity.pdbx_description
1 polymer ?
#
loop_
_entity_poly.entity_id
_entity_poly.type
_entity_poly.pdbx_seq_one_letter_code
_entity_poly.pdbx_strand_id
1 'polypeptide(L)'
;MSTTPFLRTKELSLTFSFTGDENERMFYLLTLEIEDIGARTLPLLEFTRRIAQKRTSSSESGAQRDECQHHEGQGRPCSHVIASDKAMVAALKEVKRLIQLCQQVLLSMPRFVDPGFFYHRVRPYLSGWRNNPTVPEGVMYRGVVPLNDRFLVGGAGTGTSGSQTHGKRGEETSGYGAWDDPFPGELAEAKNNAGDSSGPTLFLSGASAAQSSLIPAIDIYLGVDHNAAGSPSQASYEYLKAMRAYMPKGHRRFLDTLEKDLTSCEGTPVASIREYIQRHGSDRETTNEPEREDRKELREAYNGCVGALLAFRKSHLGIVHLYISSQQGQGEEGVGTAGLGGAAGGKGTGGQPPREFLMPLQQGTAASRLATH
;
A
#
# COMPACT_ATOMS: atom_id res chain seq x y z
N MET A 1 -12.22 24.78 -5.02
CA MET A 1 -12.40 24.54 -6.47
C MET A 1 -13.05 23.18 -6.65
N SER A 2 -14.30 23.16 -7.10
CA SER A 2 -15.07 21.93 -7.34
C SER A 2 -14.58 21.28 -8.63
N THR A 3 -13.54 20.43 -8.55
CA THR A 3 -13.23 19.55 -9.67
C THR A 3 -14.17 18.37 -9.59
N THR A 4 -15.20 18.38 -10.42
CA THR A 4 -15.98 17.18 -10.75
C THR A 4 -14.96 16.08 -11.10
N PRO A 5 -15.09 14.86 -10.54
CA PRO A 5 -14.25 13.74 -10.98
C PRO A 5 -14.33 13.64 -12.51
N PHE A 6 -13.27 13.18 -13.17
CA PHE A 6 -13.17 12.94 -14.62
C PHE A 6 -12.82 14.12 -15.53
N LEU A 7 -12.88 15.39 -15.10
CA LEU A 7 -12.57 16.51 -16.01
C LEU A 7 -11.08 16.56 -16.38
N ARG A 8 -10.19 16.40 -15.39
CA ARG A 8 -8.73 16.41 -15.62
C ARG A 8 -8.27 15.22 -16.44
N THR A 9 -8.84 14.05 -16.20
CA THR A 9 -8.52 12.80 -16.89
C THR A 9 -8.67 12.92 -18.41
N LYS A 10 -9.66 13.71 -18.89
CA LYS A 10 -9.90 13.91 -20.33
C LYS A 10 -8.83 14.73 -21.04
N GLU A 11 -8.11 15.57 -20.31
CA GLU A 11 -7.07 16.46 -20.85
C GLU A 11 -5.67 15.81 -20.84
N LEU A 12 -5.54 14.61 -20.27
CA LEU A 12 -4.28 13.87 -20.21
C LEU A 12 -4.16 12.87 -21.35
N SER A 13 -2.93 12.60 -21.80
CA SER A 13 -2.63 11.55 -22.78
C SER A 13 -1.57 10.60 -22.24
N LEU A 14 -1.56 9.37 -22.74
CA LEU A 14 -0.47 8.45 -22.46
C LEU A 14 0.72 8.76 -23.36
N THR A 15 1.93 8.64 -22.82
CA THR A 15 3.15 8.69 -23.62
C THR A 15 3.33 7.43 -24.45
N PHE A 16 2.90 6.28 -23.92
CA PHE A 16 3.00 4.98 -24.57
C PHE A 16 1.70 4.20 -24.39
N SER A 17 1.35 3.41 -25.39
CA SER A 17 0.16 2.56 -25.41
C SER A 17 0.50 1.31 -26.22
N PHE A 18 0.10 0.14 -25.73
CA PHE A 18 0.29 -1.12 -26.44
C PHE A 18 -0.76 -1.32 -27.53
N THR A 19 -1.99 -0.87 -27.30
CA THR A 19 -3.13 -1.11 -28.19
C THR A 19 -3.48 0.09 -29.06
N GLY A 20 -3.08 1.30 -28.66
CA GLY A 20 -3.54 2.56 -29.24
C GLY A 20 -5.00 2.91 -28.92
N ASP A 21 -5.67 2.10 -28.09
CA ASP A 21 -7.11 2.17 -27.88
C ASP A 21 -7.49 3.01 -26.65
N GLU A 22 -8.64 3.68 -26.74
CA GLU A 22 -9.17 4.52 -25.67
C GLU A 22 -9.45 3.73 -24.38
N ASN A 23 -9.80 2.45 -24.48
CA ASN A 23 -9.99 1.58 -23.31
C ASN A 23 -8.70 1.43 -22.50
N GLU A 24 -7.55 1.24 -23.18
CA GLU A 24 -6.24 1.17 -22.51
C GLU A 24 -5.91 2.53 -21.88
N ARG A 25 -6.08 3.61 -22.64
CA ARG A 25 -5.87 4.97 -22.14
C ARG A 25 -6.68 5.23 -20.88
N MET A 26 -7.97 4.96 -20.90
CA MET A 26 -8.86 5.22 -19.76
C MET A 26 -8.56 4.32 -18.57
N PHE A 27 -8.14 3.07 -18.76
CA PHE A 27 -7.71 2.20 -17.66
C PHE A 27 -6.57 2.82 -16.85
N TYR A 28 -5.52 3.29 -17.51
CA TYR A 28 -4.38 3.91 -16.83
C TYR A 28 -4.74 5.27 -16.24
N LEU A 29 -5.47 6.12 -16.97
CA LEU A 29 -5.79 7.47 -16.49
C LEU A 29 -6.77 7.47 -15.31
N LEU A 30 -7.73 6.55 -15.27
CA LEU A 30 -8.60 6.37 -14.10
C LEU A 30 -7.82 5.87 -12.88
N THR A 31 -6.84 4.98 -13.10
CA THR A 31 -5.94 4.51 -12.03
C THR A 31 -5.08 5.67 -11.49
N LEU A 32 -4.55 6.52 -12.38
CA LEU A 32 -3.80 7.73 -12.00
C LEU A 32 -4.67 8.73 -11.21
N GLU A 33 -5.93 8.91 -11.60
CA GLU A 33 -6.87 9.79 -10.87
C GLU A 33 -7.12 9.28 -9.44
N ILE A 34 -7.23 7.96 -9.25
CA ILE A 34 -7.33 7.34 -7.91
C ILE A 34 -6.07 7.65 -7.09
N GLU A 35 -4.88 7.55 -7.68
CA GLU A 35 -3.62 7.88 -7.02
C GLU A 35 -3.54 9.39 -6.65
N ASP A 36 -3.89 10.30 -7.55
CA ASP A 36 -3.87 11.76 -7.28
C ASP A 36 -4.85 12.17 -6.18
N ILE A 37 -6.09 11.68 -6.24
CA ILE A 37 -7.09 11.95 -5.20
C ILE A 37 -6.65 11.34 -3.87
N GLY A 38 -6.22 10.08 -3.89
CA GLY A 38 -5.84 9.34 -2.71
C GLY A 38 -4.59 9.90 -2.04
N ALA A 39 -3.58 10.35 -2.78
CA ALA A 39 -2.35 10.92 -2.24
C ALA A 39 -2.61 12.11 -1.30
N ARG A 40 -3.71 12.84 -1.52
CA ARG A 40 -4.12 13.97 -0.67
C ARG A 40 -4.58 13.54 0.73
N THR A 41 -4.86 12.25 0.95
CA THR A 41 -5.14 11.70 2.28
C THR A 41 -3.88 11.65 3.15
N LEU A 42 -2.71 11.43 2.57
CA LEU A 42 -1.46 11.22 3.30
C LEU A 42 -1.05 12.40 4.20
N PRO A 43 -1.04 13.68 3.74
CA PRO A 43 -0.71 14.80 4.63
C PRO A 43 -1.77 15.01 5.73
N LEU A 44 -3.04 14.68 5.48
CA LEU A 44 -4.10 14.77 6.49
C LEU A 44 -3.91 13.69 7.58
N LEU A 45 -3.58 12.47 7.17
CA LEU A 45 -3.29 11.37 8.08
C LEU A 45 -2.02 11.65 8.90
N GLU A 46 -0.97 12.15 8.28
CA GLU A 46 0.25 12.60 8.97
C GLU A 46 -0.04 13.73 9.97
N PHE A 47 -0.91 14.69 9.62
CA PHE A 47 -1.36 15.73 10.54
C PHE A 47 -2.06 15.14 11.77
N THR A 48 -2.98 14.18 11.57
CA THR A 48 -3.66 13.52 12.70
C THR A 48 -2.69 12.73 13.58
N ARG A 49 -1.71 12.03 12.99
CA ARG A 49 -0.65 11.30 13.70
C ARG A 49 0.18 12.23 14.57
N ARG A 50 0.61 13.39 14.05
CA ARG A 50 1.39 14.37 14.82
C ARG A 50 0.63 14.94 16.01
N ILE A 51 -0.67 15.17 15.88
CA ILE A 51 -1.49 15.63 17.01
C ILE A 51 -1.57 14.52 18.08
N ALA A 52 -1.85 13.28 17.66
CA ALA A 52 -1.89 12.13 18.56
C ALA A 52 -0.58 11.96 19.34
N GLN A 53 0.56 11.98 18.65
CA GLN A 53 1.90 11.83 19.26
C GLN A 53 2.24 12.94 20.27
N LYS A 54 1.92 14.20 19.95
CA LYS A 54 2.18 15.31 20.89
C LYS A 54 1.43 15.11 22.20
N ARG A 55 0.16 14.72 22.12
CA ARG A 55 -0.69 14.56 23.30
C ARG A 55 -0.26 13.43 24.21
N THR A 56 0.23 12.36 23.61
CA THR A 56 0.60 11.17 24.36
C THR A 56 1.91 11.40 25.11
N SER A 57 2.86 12.10 24.48
CA SER A 57 4.08 12.57 25.13
C SER A 57 3.82 13.59 26.26
N SER A 58 2.82 14.47 26.13
CA SER A 58 2.43 15.43 27.20
C SER A 58 1.77 14.75 28.39
N SER A 59 1.03 13.65 28.16
CA SER A 59 0.38 12.88 29.24
C SER A 59 1.39 12.09 30.07
N GLU A 60 2.47 11.60 29.45
CA GLU A 60 3.51 10.81 30.12
C GLU A 60 4.54 11.67 30.87
N SER A 61 4.81 12.90 30.41
CA SER A 61 5.81 13.79 31.01
C SER A 61 5.33 14.55 32.25
N GLY A 62 4.08 14.40 32.68
CA GLY A 62 3.53 15.03 33.90
C GLY A 62 3.42 16.56 33.87
N ALA A 63 4.02 17.23 32.87
CA ALA A 63 4.18 18.68 32.79
C ALA A 63 2.87 19.48 32.65
N GLN A 64 1.74 18.82 32.35
CA GLN A 64 0.42 19.45 32.26
C GLN A 64 -0.41 19.34 33.55
N ARG A 65 0.06 18.64 34.58
CA ARG A 65 -0.62 18.65 35.88
C ARG A 65 -0.45 19.97 36.63
N ASP A 66 0.61 20.74 36.37
CA ASP A 66 0.92 21.94 37.17
C ASP A 66 0.39 23.26 36.60
N GLU A 67 0.13 23.38 35.29
CA GLU A 67 -0.41 24.65 34.73
C GLU A 67 -1.95 24.76 34.72
N CYS A 68 -2.69 23.64 34.65
CA CYS A 68 -4.16 23.66 34.74
C CYS A 68 -4.68 23.54 36.20
N GLN A 69 -3.82 23.43 37.23
CA GLN A 69 -4.24 23.23 38.63
C GLN A 69 -4.63 24.50 39.41
N HIS A 70 -4.50 25.70 38.82
CA HIS A 70 -4.85 26.95 39.52
C HIS A 70 -6.21 27.54 39.19
N HIS A 71 -7.02 26.94 38.32
CA HIS A 71 -8.43 27.28 38.23
C HIS A 71 -9.27 26.08 37.80
N GLU A 72 -10.31 25.80 38.61
CA GLU A 72 -11.44 24.89 38.38
C GLU A 72 -11.31 23.46 38.92
N GLY A 73 -11.87 23.27 40.13
CA GLY A 73 -12.24 21.99 40.71
C GLY A 73 -13.44 21.31 40.03
N GLN A 74 -13.46 21.24 38.71
CA GLN A 74 -14.37 20.40 37.93
C GLN A 74 -13.58 19.80 36.78
N GLY A 75 -13.65 18.48 36.57
CA GLY A 75 -12.91 17.75 35.54
C GLY A 75 -13.28 18.12 34.09
N ARG A 76 -13.14 19.38 33.71
CA ARG A 76 -13.32 19.92 32.36
C ARG A 76 -11.97 19.91 31.64
N PRO A 77 -11.89 19.39 30.40
CA PRO A 77 -10.65 19.33 29.65
C PRO A 77 -10.25 20.75 29.23
N CYS A 78 -8.95 21.05 29.28
CA CYS A 78 -8.44 22.37 28.91
C CYS A 78 -8.79 22.66 27.42
N SER A 79 -9.20 23.90 27.10
CA SER A 79 -9.80 24.30 25.80
C SER A 79 -8.99 23.91 24.55
N HIS A 80 -7.67 23.84 24.68
CA HIS A 80 -6.75 23.41 23.62
C HIS A 80 -6.98 21.95 23.18
N VAL A 81 -7.39 21.07 24.11
CA VAL A 81 -7.69 19.66 23.83
C VAL A 81 -8.93 19.55 22.93
N ILE A 82 -9.99 20.28 23.25
CA ILE A 82 -11.20 20.29 22.42
C ILE A 82 -10.88 20.82 21.01
N ALA A 83 -9.99 21.82 20.91
CA ALA A 83 -9.61 22.40 19.61
C ALA A 83 -8.84 21.42 18.72
N SER A 84 -7.87 20.65 19.24
CA SER A 84 -7.12 19.71 18.39
C SER A 84 -7.91 18.44 18.04
N ASP A 85 -8.84 17.97 18.88
CA ASP A 85 -9.71 16.84 18.49
C ASP A 85 -10.66 17.25 17.36
N LYS A 86 -11.21 18.46 17.41
CA LYS A 86 -11.99 19.04 16.30
C LYS A 86 -11.18 19.13 15.01
N ALA A 87 -9.90 19.51 15.09
CA ALA A 87 -9.02 19.53 13.92
C ALA A 87 -8.77 18.13 13.34
N MET A 88 -8.57 17.13 14.21
CA MET A 88 -8.44 15.72 13.80
C MET A 88 -9.73 15.19 13.16
N VAL A 89 -10.89 15.49 13.74
CA VAL A 89 -12.22 15.17 13.18
C VAL A 89 -12.36 15.74 11.78
N ALA A 90 -12.03 17.02 11.58
CA ALA A 90 -12.13 17.67 10.28
C ALA A 90 -11.20 17.00 9.24
N ALA A 91 -9.96 16.69 9.62
CA ALA A 91 -9.02 15.98 8.76
C ALA A 91 -9.52 14.57 8.39
N LEU A 92 -10.02 13.79 9.36
CA LEU A 92 -10.56 12.45 9.11
C LEU A 92 -11.82 12.47 8.25
N LYS A 93 -12.72 13.45 8.45
CA LYS A 93 -13.89 13.64 7.58
C LYS A 93 -13.46 13.92 6.12
N GLU A 94 -12.40 14.69 5.92
CA GLU A 94 -11.84 14.93 4.59
C GLU A 94 -11.15 13.69 4.00
N VAL A 95 -10.40 12.94 4.81
CA VAL A 95 -9.82 11.64 4.39
C VAL A 95 -10.92 10.69 3.93
N LYS A 96 -12.00 10.54 4.71
CA LYS A 96 -13.19 9.75 4.32
C LYS A 96 -13.74 10.21 2.96
N ARG A 97 -13.92 11.52 2.77
CA ARG A 97 -14.44 12.09 1.53
C ARG A 97 -13.53 11.76 0.33
N LEU A 98 -12.21 11.86 0.49
CA LEU A 98 -11.23 11.53 -0.56
C LEU A 98 -11.23 10.04 -0.91
N ILE A 99 -11.34 9.14 0.09
CA ILE A 99 -11.47 7.69 -0.15
C ILE A 99 -12.78 7.39 -0.91
N GLN A 100 -13.88 8.07 -0.56
CA GLN A 100 -15.14 7.94 -1.28
C GLN A 100 -15.05 8.45 -2.73
N LEU A 101 -14.28 9.51 -2.99
CA LEU A 101 -14.01 9.94 -4.36
C LEU A 101 -13.19 8.90 -5.14
N CYS A 102 -12.17 8.30 -4.54
CA CYS A 102 -11.41 7.20 -5.15
C CYS A 102 -12.36 6.03 -5.52
N GLN A 103 -13.29 5.71 -4.62
CA GLN A 103 -14.31 4.68 -4.87
C GLN A 103 -15.22 5.05 -6.04
N GLN A 104 -15.65 6.31 -6.16
CA GLN A 104 -16.48 6.78 -7.28
C GLN A 104 -15.75 6.68 -8.61
N VAL A 105 -14.46 7.03 -8.65
CA VAL A 105 -13.62 6.88 -9.85
C VAL A 105 -13.51 5.40 -10.23
N LEU A 106 -13.20 4.52 -9.27
CA LEU A 106 -13.13 3.08 -9.50
C LEU A 106 -14.44 2.50 -10.05
N LEU A 107 -15.58 2.89 -9.46
CA LEU A 107 -16.91 2.43 -9.89
C LEU A 107 -17.34 3.00 -11.26
N SER A 108 -16.67 4.03 -11.75
CA SER A 108 -16.92 4.57 -13.08
C SER A 108 -16.18 3.83 -14.20
N MET A 109 -15.20 2.98 -13.87
CA MET A 109 -14.37 2.27 -14.84
C MET A 109 -15.18 1.54 -15.93
N PRO A 110 -16.30 0.85 -15.63
CA PRO A 110 -17.14 0.20 -16.66
C PRO A 110 -17.76 1.14 -17.69
N ARG A 111 -17.79 2.45 -17.44
CA ARG A 111 -18.30 3.44 -18.39
C ARG A 111 -17.28 3.78 -19.49
N PHE A 112 -16.00 3.50 -19.26
CA PHE A 112 -14.90 3.96 -20.11
C PHE A 112 -13.99 2.82 -20.58
N VAL A 113 -13.98 1.70 -19.85
CA VAL A 113 -13.14 0.54 -20.13
C VAL A 113 -14.05 -0.67 -20.25
N ASP A 114 -14.19 -1.20 -21.45
CA ASP A 114 -14.92 -2.44 -21.69
C ASP A 114 -14.23 -3.62 -20.98
N PRO A 115 -14.96 -4.43 -20.19
CA PRO A 115 -14.38 -5.56 -19.48
C PRO A 115 -13.73 -6.61 -20.39
N GLY A 116 -14.35 -6.93 -21.53
CA GLY A 116 -13.81 -7.91 -22.50
C GLY A 116 -12.53 -7.38 -23.15
N PHE A 117 -12.56 -6.12 -23.61
CA PHE A 117 -11.40 -5.46 -24.18
C PHE A 117 -10.23 -5.43 -23.20
N PHE A 118 -10.46 -5.01 -21.95
CA PHE A 118 -9.40 -5.04 -20.94
C PHE A 118 -8.84 -6.45 -20.76
N TYR A 119 -9.70 -7.46 -20.61
CA TYR A 119 -9.27 -8.83 -20.33
C TYR A 119 -8.49 -9.45 -21.49
N HIS A 120 -8.91 -9.25 -22.73
CA HIS A 120 -8.31 -9.89 -23.91
C HIS A 120 -7.23 -9.05 -24.59
N ARG A 121 -7.26 -7.71 -24.47
CA ARG A 121 -6.39 -6.81 -25.24
C ARG A 121 -5.39 -6.04 -24.40
N VAL A 122 -5.74 -5.65 -23.16
CA VAL A 122 -4.84 -4.87 -22.29
C VAL A 122 -4.08 -5.78 -21.32
N ARG A 123 -4.81 -6.62 -20.58
CA ARG A 123 -4.29 -7.51 -19.54
C ARG A 123 -3.14 -8.41 -19.97
N PRO A 124 -3.06 -8.94 -21.22
CA PRO A 124 -1.92 -9.74 -21.62
C PRO A 124 -0.58 -8.99 -21.55
N TYR A 125 -0.56 -7.69 -21.89
CA TYR A 125 0.65 -6.86 -21.79
C TYR A 125 1.03 -6.52 -20.35
N LEU A 126 0.07 -6.59 -19.43
CA LEU A 126 0.29 -6.38 -17.99
C LEU A 126 0.77 -7.65 -17.27
N SER A 127 0.74 -8.80 -17.94
CA SER A 127 1.08 -10.08 -17.35
C SER A 127 2.59 -10.23 -17.22
N GLY A 128 3.05 -10.63 -16.04
CA GLY A 128 4.45 -10.98 -15.82
C GLY A 128 4.73 -12.41 -16.22
N TRP A 129 5.90 -12.90 -15.86
CA TRP A 129 6.37 -14.25 -16.17
C TRP A 129 6.69 -15.08 -14.93
N ARG A 130 6.34 -14.58 -13.73
CA ARG A 130 6.25 -15.42 -12.52
C ARG A 130 4.98 -16.25 -12.53
N ASN A 131 5.10 -17.56 -12.36
CA ASN A 131 3.97 -18.50 -12.35
C ASN A 131 3.10 -18.42 -13.62
N ASN A 132 3.67 -18.01 -14.75
CA ASN A 132 2.97 -17.84 -16.02
C ASN A 132 3.13 -19.11 -16.89
N PRO A 133 2.03 -19.82 -17.23
CA PRO A 133 2.10 -21.05 -18.01
C PRO A 133 2.65 -20.90 -19.44
N THR A 134 2.60 -19.70 -20.02
CA THR A 134 3.12 -19.45 -21.38
C THR A 134 4.64 -19.27 -21.42
N VAL A 135 5.22 -18.92 -20.27
CA VAL A 135 6.67 -18.73 -20.08
C VAL A 135 7.10 -19.38 -18.75
N PRO A 136 6.92 -20.72 -18.61
CA PRO A 136 7.11 -21.41 -17.34
C PRO A 136 8.56 -21.43 -16.87
N GLU A 137 9.50 -21.19 -17.78
CA GLU A 137 10.93 -21.08 -17.48
C GLU A 137 11.39 -19.65 -17.17
N GLY A 138 10.47 -18.67 -17.13
CA GLY A 138 10.80 -17.26 -16.92
C GLY A 138 11.39 -16.60 -18.17
N VAL A 139 12.00 -15.42 -18.00
CA VAL A 139 12.57 -14.63 -19.10
C VAL A 139 14.06 -14.43 -18.89
N MET A 140 14.86 -14.75 -19.91
CA MET A 140 16.32 -14.55 -19.90
C MET A 140 16.68 -13.11 -20.27
N TYR A 141 17.39 -12.43 -19.37
CA TYR A 141 17.90 -11.08 -19.55
C TYR A 141 19.29 -11.11 -20.17
N ARG A 142 19.37 -11.29 -21.50
CA ARG A 142 20.65 -11.40 -22.21
C ARG A 142 21.52 -10.14 -22.00
N GLY A 143 22.81 -10.35 -21.72
CA GLY A 143 23.77 -9.26 -21.52
C GLY A 143 23.68 -8.56 -20.16
N VAL A 144 22.77 -8.99 -19.28
CA VAL A 144 22.72 -8.53 -17.89
C VAL A 144 23.59 -9.42 -17.03
N VAL A 145 24.49 -8.81 -16.26
CA VAL A 145 25.33 -9.54 -15.29
C VAL A 145 24.43 -10.03 -14.15
N PRO A 146 24.54 -11.31 -13.72
CA PRO A 146 23.77 -11.84 -12.59
C PRO A 146 23.86 -10.95 -11.35
N LEU A 147 22.73 -10.77 -10.65
CA LEU A 147 22.64 -9.92 -9.45
C LEU A 147 23.64 -10.33 -8.35
N ASN A 148 23.96 -11.63 -8.26
CA ASN A 148 24.90 -12.15 -7.26
C ASN A 148 26.35 -11.65 -7.46
N ASP A 149 26.74 -11.19 -8.65
CA ASP A 149 28.11 -10.75 -8.95
C ASP A 149 28.33 -9.24 -8.73
N ARG A 150 27.29 -8.47 -8.40
CA ARG A 150 27.41 -7.02 -8.11
C ARG A 150 27.27 -6.64 -6.63
N PHE A 151 26.80 -7.54 -5.76
CA PHE A 151 26.48 -7.19 -4.36
C PHE A 151 27.02 -8.17 -3.29
N LEU A 152 27.76 -9.23 -3.66
CA LEU A 152 28.36 -10.18 -2.69
C LEU A 152 29.88 -10.01 -2.48
N VAL A 153 30.36 -8.76 -2.41
CA VAL A 153 31.62 -8.47 -1.68
C VAL A 153 31.26 -7.74 -0.40
N GLY A 154 30.61 -8.48 0.49
CA GLY A 154 30.16 -8.06 1.82
C GLY A 154 30.23 -9.24 2.79
N GLY A 155 31.43 -9.80 2.94
CA GLY A 155 31.92 -10.74 3.94
C GLY A 155 30.93 -11.55 4.79
N ALA A 156 30.86 -12.85 4.50
CA ALA A 156 30.89 -13.88 5.54
C ALA A 156 32.05 -14.82 5.21
N GLY A 157 33.22 -14.51 5.77
CA GLY A 157 34.39 -15.37 5.67
C GLY A 157 34.15 -16.66 6.44
N THR A 158 34.12 -17.79 5.72
CA THR A 158 34.50 -19.06 6.30
C THR A 158 36.01 -19.05 6.48
N GLY A 159 36.45 -19.22 7.72
CA GLY A 159 37.86 -19.24 8.05
C GLY A 159 38.57 -20.39 7.37
N THR A 160 39.56 -20.07 6.55
CA THR A 160 40.74 -20.89 6.35
C THR A 160 41.98 -19.99 6.39
N SER A 161 42.91 -20.41 7.24
CA SER A 161 44.16 -19.75 7.58
C SER A 161 45.04 -19.44 6.36
N GLY A 162 45.55 -18.20 6.27
CA GLY A 162 46.59 -17.87 5.29
C GLY A 162 47.01 -16.40 5.30
N SER A 163 48.06 -16.11 6.07
CA SER A 163 49.09 -15.06 5.91
C SER A 163 48.70 -13.62 5.50
N GLN A 164 48.97 -12.67 6.42
CA GLN A 164 49.06 -11.24 6.16
C GLN A 164 50.12 -10.91 5.11
N THR A 165 49.78 -10.07 4.12
CA THR A 165 50.72 -9.08 3.56
C THR A 165 50.01 -7.76 3.23
N HIS A 166 50.73 -6.67 3.48
CA HIS A 166 50.34 -5.27 3.34
C HIS A 166 50.20 -4.82 1.87
N GLY A 167 49.23 -3.91 1.61
CA GLY A 167 49.44 -2.75 0.74
C GLY A 167 48.51 -2.59 -0.47
N LYS A 168 47.60 -1.61 -0.43
CA LYS A 168 47.72 -0.28 -1.09
C LYS A 168 46.36 0.40 -1.20
N ARG A 169 46.40 1.73 -1.02
CA ARG A 169 45.32 2.72 -1.14
C ARG A 169 45.17 3.11 -2.61
N GLY A 170 43.92 3.26 -3.09
CA GLY A 170 43.57 4.04 -4.27
C GLY A 170 42.64 3.34 -5.25
N GLU A 171 41.37 3.74 -5.30
CA GLU A 171 40.80 4.47 -6.45
C GLU A 171 39.36 4.89 -6.14
N GLU A 172 39.15 6.20 -6.07
CA GLU A 172 37.83 6.83 -6.04
C GLU A 172 37.14 6.60 -7.38
N THR A 173 36.14 5.72 -7.43
CA THR A 173 35.21 5.65 -8.56
C THR A 173 33.98 6.49 -8.26
N SER A 174 33.89 7.57 -9.02
CA SER A 174 32.78 8.49 -9.26
C SER A 174 31.36 8.01 -8.88
N GLY A 175 30.71 8.77 -7.98
CA GLY A 175 29.57 9.60 -8.35
C GLY A 175 28.18 8.97 -8.58
N TYR A 176 28.04 7.65 -8.59
CA TYR A 176 26.72 7.01 -8.53
C TYR A 176 26.65 6.14 -7.27
N GLY A 177 25.91 6.62 -6.28
CA GLY A 177 25.75 5.93 -5.00
C GLY A 177 25.42 4.45 -5.20
N ALA A 178 26.14 3.60 -4.50
CA ALA A 178 25.91 2.16 -4.48
C ALA A 178 24.40 1.89 -4.29
N TRP A 179 23.86 0.97 -5.10
CA TRP A 179 22.48 0.53 -4.99
C TRP A 179 22.35 -0.37 -3.76
N ASP A 180 22.47 0.20 -2.56
CA ASP A 180 22.49 -0.52 -1.26
C ASP A 180 21.12 -1.08 -0.85
N ASP A 181 20.19 -1.28 -1.78
CA ASP A 181 18.90 -1.92 -1.53
C ASP A 181 18.68 -2.98 -2.62
N PRO A 182 19.17 -4.21 -2.42
CA PRO A 182 19.03 -5.26 -3.40
C PRO A 182 17.54 -5.56 -3.62
N PHE A 183 17.16 -5.77 -4.88
CA PHE A 183 15.88 -6.38 -5.19
C PHE A 183 15.77 -7.67 -4.37
N PRO A 184 14.70 -7.90 -3.60
CA PRO A 184 14.67 -9.02 -2.66
C PRO A 184 14.96 -10.32 -3.40
N GLY A 185 16.00 -11.05 -2.97
CA GLY A 185 16.45 -12.28 -3.63
C GLY A 185 15.35 -13.35 -3.69
N GLU A 186 14.39 -13.30 -2.76
CA GLU A 186 13.21 -14.18 -2.72
C GLU A 186 12.20 -13.87 -3.85
N LEU A 187 12.21 -12.63 -4.39
CA LEU A 187 11.32 -12.20 -5.47
C LEU A 187 11.96 -12.28 -6.85
N ALA A 188 13.27 -12.48 -6.92
CA ALA A 188 13.95 -12.85 -8.14
C ALA A 188 14.41 -14.30 -8.01
N GLU A 189 13.50 -15.26 -8.22
CA GLU A 189 13.97 -16.57 -8.66
C GLU A 189 14.84 -16.30 -9.89
N ALA A 190 16.14 -16.54 -9.75
CA ALA A 190 17.13 -16.25 -10.76
C ALA A 190 17.84 -17.55 -11.07
N LYS A 191 17.62 -18.09 -12.27
CA LYS A 191 18.45 -19.20 -12.76
C LYS A 191 19.65 -18.58 -13.47
N ASN A 192 20.83 -18.75 -12.88
CA ASN A 192 22.09 -18.36 -13.52
C ASN A 192 22.44 -19.39 -14.58
N ASN A 193 22.57 -18.95 -15.82
CA ASN A 193 23.00 -19.80 -16.93
C ASN A 193 24.54 -19.75 -17.00
N ALA A 194 25.20 -20.91 -17.08
CA ALA A 194 26.65 -20.98 -17.19
C ALA A 194 27.10 -20.61 -18.61
N GLY A 195 27.69 -19.42 -18.79
CA GLY A 195 28.29 -18.98 -20.06
C GLY A 195 28.55 -17.47 -20.10
N ASP A 196 29.68 -17.07 -20.69
CA ASP A 196 30.21 -15.69 -20.78
C ASP A 196 29.28 -14.69 -21.53
N SER A 197 28.18 -15.20 -22.11
CA SER A 197 27.19 -14.44 -22.88
C SER A 197 25.73 -14.64 -22.42
N SER A 198 25.50 -15.32 -21.28
CA SER A 198 24.16 -15.62 -20.77
C SER A 198 23.86 -14.84 -19.50
N GLY A 199 22.91 -13.91 -19.56
CA GLY A 199 22.41 -13.22 -18.37
C GLY A 199 21.38 -14.04 -17.58
N PRO A 200 20.91 -13.53 -16.43
CA PRO A 200 20.04 -14.28 -15.54
C PRO A 200 18.66 -14.50 -16.17
N THR A 201 18.10 -15.68 -15.92
CA THR A 201 16.67 -15.93 -16.17
C THR A 201 15.89 -15.56 -14.92
N LEU A 202 14.99 -14.57 -15.03
CA LEU A 202 14.24 -14.02 -13.90
C LEU A 202 12.76 -14.41 -13.98
N PHE A 203 12.10 -14.49 -12.82
CA PHE A 203 10.65 -14.68 -12.67
C PHE A 203 10.01 -13.48 -11.98
N LEU A 204 9.49 -12.51 -12.76
CA LEU A 204 8.91 -11.29 -12.21
C LEU A 204 7.38 -11.29 -12.33
N SER A 205 6.72 -10.77 -11.30
CA SER A 205 5.27 -10.59 -11.25
C SER A 205 4.83 -9.51 -12.24
N GLY A 206 3.61 -9.65 -12.78
CA GLY A 206 3.02 -8.64 -13.64
C GLY A 206 2.56 -7.41 -12.88
N ALA A 207 2.09 -6.42 -13.63
CA ALA A 207 1.55 -5.19 -13.06
C ALA A 207 0.29 -5.49 -12.25
N SER A 208 0.17 -4.95 -11.03
CA SER A 208 -1.04 -5.09 -10.23
C SER A 208 -1.26 -3.90 -9.30
N ALA A 209 -2.52 -3.66 -8.90
CA ALA A 209 -2.86 -2.61 -7.94
C ALA A 209 -2.15 -2.76 -6.58
N ALA A 210 -1.66 -3.97 -6.25
CA ALA A 210 -0.86 -4.22 -5.04
C ALA A 210 0.51 -3.51 -5.06
N GLN A 211 0.95 -3.03 -6.22
CA GLN A 211 2.18 -2.25 -6.39
C GLN A 211 1.95 -0.75 -6.16
N SER A 212 0.71 -0.31 -5.92
CA SER A 212 0.45 1.04 -5.41
C SER A 212 0.87 1.16 -3.95
N SER A 213 1.55 2.26 -3.61
CA SER A 213 1.95 2.57 -2.24
C SER A 213 0.84 3.25 -1.43
N LEU A 214 -0.22 3.71 -2.09
CA LEU A 214 -1.27 4.52 -1.48
C LEU A 214 -2.08 3.75 -0.43
N ILE A 215 -2.68 2.62 -0.83
CA ILE A 215 -3.54 1.84 0.07
C ILE A 215 -2.77 1.29 1.28
N PRO A 216 -1.57 0.70 1.11
CA PRO A 216 -0.74 0.31 2.26
C PRO A 216 -0.40 1.49 3.19
N ALA A 217 -0.13 2.69 2.66
CA ALA A 217 0.12 3.86 3.50
C ALA A 217 -1.11 4.24 4.33
N ILE A 218 -2.29 4.26 3.71
CA ILE A 218 -3.56 4.53 4.41
C ILE A 218 -3.83 3.48 5.49
N ASP A 219 -3.60 2.19 5.21
CA ASP A 219 -3.75 1.11 6.19
C ASP A 219 -2.89 1.37 7.42
N ILE A 220 -1.60 1.65 7.23
CA ILE A 220 -0.65 1.86 8.33
C ILE A 220 -1.06 3.09 9.15
N TYR A 221 -1.37 4.22 8.51
CA TYR A 221 -1.80 5.44 9.22
C TYR A 221 -3.07 5.23 10.05
N LEU A 222 -4.05 4.50 9.51
CA LEU A 222 -5.28 4.17 10.21
C LEU A 222 -5.11 3.05 11.24
N GLY A 223 -3.92 2.43 11.35
CA GLY A 223 -3.71 1.31 12.26
C GLY A 223 -4.51 0.06 11.87
N VAL A 224 -4.71 -0.17 10.57
CA VAL A 224 -5.29 -1.40 10.04
C VAL A 224 -4.20 -2.46 10.00
N ASP A 225 -4.22 -3.37 10.98
CA ASP A 225 -3.22 -4.43 11.09
C ASP A 225 -3.66 -5.67 10.29
N HIS A 226 -3.00 -5.90 9.16
CA HIS A 226 -3.20 -7.10 8.35
C HIS A 226 -2.26 -8.26 8.72
N ASN A 227 -1.28 -8.03 9.60
CA ASN A 227 -0.25 -8.98 10.01
C ASN A 227 -0.49 -9.58 11.40
N ALA A 228 -1.58 -9.19 12.08
CA ALA A 228 -1.93 -9.74 13.40
C ALA A 228 -1.91 -11.29 13.37
N ALA A 229 -1.28 -11.89 14.37
CA ALA A 229 -1.11 -13.35 14.45
C ALA A 229 -2.48 -14.07 14.39
N GLY A 230 -2.61 -15.02 13.47
CA GLY A 230 -3.87 -15.74 13.25
C GLY A 230 -4.93 -14.96 12.48
N SER A 231 -4.62 -13.75 11.99
CA SER A 231 -5.50 -12.99 11.10
C SER A 231 -5.67 -13.73 9.77
N PRO A 232 -6.88 -13.81 9.22
CA PRO A 232 -7.09 -14.37 7.88
C PRO A 232 -6.35 -13.58 6.80
N SER A 233 -5.96 -12.33 7.06
CA SER A 233 -5.27 -11.46 6.10
C SER A 233 -3.75 -11.58 6.07
N GLN A 234 -3.14 -12.44 6.90
CA GLN A 234 -1.67 -12.49 7.04
C GLN A 234 -0.95 -12.83 5.72
N ALA A 235 -1.42 -13.86 5.00
CA ALA A 235 -0.85 -14.21 3.69
C ALA A 235 -1.02 -13.08 2.66
N SER A 236 -2.15 -12.36 2.68
CA SER A 236 -2.35 -11.19 1.82
C SER A 236 -1.41 -10.04 2.21
N TYR A 237 -1.13 -9.86 3.49
CA TYR A 237 -0.16 -8.87 3.97
C TYR A 237 1.26 -9.21 3.51
N GLU A 238 1.69 -10.46 3.63
CA GLU A 238 3.01 -10.92 3.16
C GLU A 238 3.18 -10.67 1.66
N TYR A 239 2.16 -10.96 0.86
CA TYR A 239 2.16 -10.63 -0.56
C TYR A 239 2.24 -9.12 -0.82
N LEU A 240 1.48 -8.29 -0.09
CA LEU A 240 1.57 -6.83 -0.21
C LEU A 240 2.97 -6.30 0.16
N LYS A 241 3.59 -6.88 1.20
CA LYS A 241 4.96 -6.56 1.63
C LYS A 241 5.95 -6.87 0.52
N ALA A 242 5.83 -8.05 -0.10
CA ALA A 242 6.64 -8.44 -1.24
C ALA A 242 6.48 -7.50 -2.44
N MET A 243 5.26 -7.04 -2.73
CA MET A 243 5.01 -6.09 -3.82
C MET A 243 5.69 -4.73 -3.64
N ARG A 244 6.17 -4.37 -2.43
CA ARG A 244 6.98 -3.15 -2.23
C ARG A 244 8.29 -3.15 -3.03
N ALA A 245 8.81 -4.33 -3.38
CA ALA A 245 9.99 -4.44 -4.27
C ALA A 245 9.74 -3.87 -5.68
N TYR A 246 8.49 -3.78 -6.10
CA TYR A 246 8.05 -3.25 -7.39
C TYR A 246 7.68 -1.76 -7.29
N MET A 247 7.80 -1.14 -6.11
CA MET A 247 7.55 0.28 -5.90
C MET A 247 8.85 1.09 -6.07
N PRO A 248 8.78 2.38 -6.44
CA PRO A 248 9.94 3.25 -6.39
C PRO A 248 10.60 3.24 -5.01
N LYS A 249 11.94 3.24 -4.96
CA LYS A 249 12.73 3.14 -3.71
C LYS A 249 12.28 4.12 -2.63
N GLY A 250 12.00 5.38 -3.02
CA GLY A 250 11.51 6.40 -2.09
C GLY A 250 10.17 6.03 -1.45
N HIS A 251 9.25 5.43 -2.21
CA HIS A 251 7.94 5.02 -1.72
C HIS A 251 8.02 3.78 -0.83
N ARG A 252 8.83 2.79 -1.21
CA ARG A 252 9.11 1.62 -0.38
C ARG A 252 9.70 2.04 0.97
N ARG A 253 10.74 2.87 0.95
CA ARG A 253 11.38 3.39 2.17
C ARG A 253 10.37 4.16 3.03
N PHE A 254 9.51 4.98 2.40
CA PHE A 254 8.44 5.67 3.11
C PHE A 254 7.51 4.70 3.84
N LEU A 255 7.04 3.63 3.19
CA LEU A 255 6.19 2.62 3.84
C LEU A 255 6.92 1.87 4.95
N ASP A 256 8.18 1.50 4.74
CA ASP A 256 8.96 0.77 5.75
C ASP A 256 9.24 1.63 6.99
N THR A 257 9.54 2.91 6.81
CA THR A 257 9.69 3.87 7.92
C THR A 257 8.35 4.10 8.61
N LEU A 258 7.30 4.39 7.84
CA LEU A 258 5.97 4.63 8.39
C LEU A 258 5.49 3.46 9.23
N GLU A 259 5.69 2.23 8.76
CA GLU A 259 5.32 1.03 9.49
C GLU A 259 6.16 0.83 10.75
N LYS A 260 7.49 1.01 10.69
CA LYS A 260 8.34 0.96 11.87
C LYS A 260 7.90 1.95 12.93
N ASP A 261 7.71 3.21 12.55
CA ASP A 261 7.32 4.30 13.45
C ASP A 261 5.92 4.07 14.06
N LEU A 262 5.07 3.29 13.39
CA LEU A 262 3.68 3.04 13.77
C LEU A 262 3.41 1.63 14.34
N THR A 263 4.41 0.75 14.40
CA THR A 263 4.25 -0.63 14.90
C THR A 263 5.27 -1.05 15.97
N SER A 264 6.30 -0.24 16.26
CA SER A 264 7.35 -0.64 17.20
C SER A 264 7.14 -0.18 18.66
N CYS A 265 7.23 -1.21 19.54
CA CYS A 265 7.59 -1.32 20.96
C CYS A 265 6.58 -0.96 22.08
N GLU A 266 6.41 -1.96 22.97
CA GLU A 266 6.02 -1.77 24.37
C GLU A 266 6.83 -0.62 24.99
N GLY A 267 6.14 0.40 25.50
CA GLY A 267 6.76 1.53 26.21
C GLY A 267 7.04 2.79 25.37
N THR A 268 6.61 2.87 24.10
CA THR A 268 6.71 4.10 23.30
C THR A 268 5.37 4.85 23.12
N PRO A 269 5.37 6.19 22.97
CA PRO A 269 4.17 7.00 22.84
C PRO A 269 3.41 6.63 21.56
N VAL A 270 2.16 6.25 21.75
CA VAL A 270 1.12 5.91 20.76
C VAL A 270 1.52 5.97 19.29
N ALA A 271 1.43 4.81 18.66
CA ALA A 271 1.85 4.59 17.30
C ALA A 271 0.77 5.14 16.34
N SER A 272 -0.45 4.61 16.33
CA SER A 272 -1.48 4.99 15.32
C SER A 272 -2.66 5.84 15.85
N ILE A 273 -3.41 6.47 14.94
CA ILE A 273 -4.66 7.19 15.27
C ILE A 273 -5.69 6.29 15.96
N ARG A 274 -5.77 5.01 15.56
CA ARG A 274 -6.66 4.02 16.16
C ARG A 274 -6.33 3.81 17.63
N GLU A 275 -5.04 3.61 17.89
CA GLU A 275 -4.51 3.35 19.22
C GLU A 275 -4.66 4.56 20.15
N TYR A 276 -4.49 5.77 19.61
CA TYR A 276 -4.79 7.04 20.30
C TYR A 276 -6.25 7.09 20.78
N ILE A 277 -7.21 6.81 19.88
CA ILE A 277 -8.63 6.83 20.22
C ILE A 277 -8.97 5.74 21.25
N GLN A 278 -8.33 4.55 21.16
CA GLN A 278 -8.53 3.46 22.11
C GLN A 278 -8.06 3.82 23.52
N ARG A 279 -6.83 4.30 23.67
CA ARG A 279 -6.26 4.66 24.99
C ARG A 279 -7.05 5.76 25.69
N HIS A 280 -7.49 6.78 24.95
CA HIS A 280 -8.30 7.86 25.49
C HIS A 280 -9.80 7.49 25.63
N GLY A 281 -10.20 6.29 25.21
CA GLY A 281 -11.52 5.71 25.45
C GLY A 281 -11.57 4.78 26.66
N SER A 282 -10.45 4.11 27.01
CA SER A 282 -10.37 3.09 28.06
C SER A 282 -10.31 3.62 29.50
N ASP A 283 -10.07 4.91 29.73
CA ASP A 283 -10.09 5.54 31.07
C ASP A 283 -11.46 5.47 31.80
N ARG A 284 -12.44 4.78 31.24
CA ARG A 284 -13.85 4.82 31.62
C ARG A 284 -14.52 3.51 31.95
N GLU A 285 -13.82 2.38 31.84
CA GLU A 285 -14.41 1.10 32.29
C GLU A 285 -14.80 1.13 33.79
N THR A 286 -14.38 2.17 34.53
CA THR A 286 -14.65 2.38 35.95
C THR A 286 -15.71 3.44 36.28
N THR A 287 -16.25 4.22 35.32
CA THR A 287 -17.19 5.32 35.63
C THR A 287 -18.45 5.31 34.74
N ASN A 288 -19.65 5.25 35.34
CA ASN A 288 -20.97 5.30 34.69
C ASN A 288 -21.31 6.65 33.99
N GLU A 289 -20.32 7.42 33.56
CA GLU A 289 -20.54 8.73 32.93
C GLU A 289 -20.71 8.63 31.40
N PRO A 290 -21.64 9.40 30.79
CA PRO A 290 -21.86 9.43 29.34
C PRO A 290 -20.63 9.93 28.58
N GLU A 291 -20.33 9.36 27.40
CA GLU A 291 -19.19 9.76 26.56
C GLU A 291 -19.20 11.25 26.24
N ARG A 292 -18.02 11.88 26.31
CA ARG A 292 -17.89 13.25 25.80
C ARG A 292 -18.15 13.24 24.30
N GLU A 293 -18.97 14.20 23.87
CA GLU A 293 -19.43 14.29 22.49
C GLU A 293 -18.28 14.45 21.48
N ASP A 294 -17.22 15.18 21.86
CA ASP A 294 -16.02 15.38 21.02
C ASP A 294 -15.24 14.08 20.77
N ARG A 295 -15.10 13.22 21.79
CA ARG A 295 -14.45 11.91 21.64
C ARG A 295 -15.29 10.95 20.82
N LYS A 296 -16.60 10.96 21.04
CA LYS A 296 -17.55 10.20 20.23
C LYS A 296 -17.43 10.60 18.76
N GLU A 297 -17.42 11.91 18.48
CA GLU A 297 -17.27 12.44 17.13
C GLU A 297 -15.93 12.02 16.48
N LEU A 298 -14.83 12.03 17.24
CA LEU A 298 -13.52 11.57 16.76
C LEU A 298 -13.53 10.07 16.41
N ARG A 299 -14.11 9.23 17.27
CA ARG A 299 -14.27 7.79 17.02
C ARG A 299 -15.14 7.53 15.80
N GLU A 300 -16.24 8.26 15.64
CA GLU A 300 -17.12 8.18 14.48
C GLU A 300 -16.42 8.62 13.19
N ALA A 301 -15.62 9.68 13.24
CA ALA A 301 -14.83 10.15 12.09
C ALA A 301 -13.78 9.10 11.65
N TYR A 302 -13.07 8.50 12.61
CA TYR A 302 -12.15 7.38 12.35
C TYR A 302 -12.88 6.17 11.75
N ASN A 303 -13.97 5.72 12.39
CA ASN A 303 -14.79 4.60 11.89
C ASN A 303 -15.37 4.90 10.51
N GLY A 304 -15.65 6.17 10.21
CA GLY A 304 -16.03 6.65 8.89
C GLY A 304 -14.95 6.43 7.83
N CYS A 305 -13.67 6.65 8.16
CA CYS A 305 -12.53 6.38 7.28
C CYS A 305 -12.38 4.88 7.02
N VAL A 306 -12.38 4.06 8.08
CA VAL A 306 -12.31 2.59 7.98
C VAL A 306 -13.48 2.05 7.15
N GLY A 307 -14.69 2.56 7.36
CA GLY A 307 -15.87 2.21 6.59
C GLY A 307 -15.76 2.57 5.10
N ALA A 308 -15.22 3.74 4.78
CA ALA A 308 -14.99 4.15 3.40
C ALA A 308 -13.91 3.28 2.71
N LEU A 309 -12.83 2.95 3.43
CA LEU A 309 -11.78 2.06 2.92
C LEU A 309 -12.30 0.64 2.67
N LEU A 310 -13.12 0.12 3.60
CA LEU A 310 -13.80 -1.17 3.41
C LEU A 310 -14.74 -1.14 2.19
N ALA A 311 -15.49 -0.05 2.01
CA ALA A 311 -16.37 0.11 0.85
C ALA A 311 -15.58 0.15 -0.46
N PHE A 312 -14.45 0.87 -0.49
CA PHE A 312 -13.52 0.87 -1.62
C PHE A 312 -13.02 -0.54 -1.95
N ARG A 313 -12.54 -1.31 -0.95
CA ARG A 313 -12.07 -2.70 -1.15
C ARG A 313 -13.18 -3.63 -1.66
N LYS A 314 -14.42 -3.46 -1.19
CA LYS A 314 -15.59 -4.21 -1.68
C LYS A 314 -15.89 -3.88 -3.14
N SER A 315 -15.91 -2.59 -3.49
CA SER A 315 -16.07 -2.14 -4.89
C SER A 315 -14.96 -2.67 -5.78
N HIS A 316 -13.70 -2.67 -5.30
CA HIS A 316 -12.57 -3.23 -6.03
C HIS A 316 -12.74 -4.72 -6.31
N LEU A 317 -13.16 -5.52 -5.33
CA LEU A 317 -13.46 -6.94 -5.58
C LEU A 317 -14.59 -7.12 -6.60
N GLY A 318 -15.61 -6.24 -6.59
CA GLY A 318 -16.67 -6.23 -7.59
C GLY A 318 -16.15 -5.92 -9.00
N ILE A 319 -15.28 -4.92 -9.14
CA ILE A 319 -14.60 -4.60 -10.41
C ILE A 319 -13.75 -5.80 -10.86
N VAL A 320 -12.96 -6.40 -9.99
CA VAL A 320 -12.14 -7.56 -10.36
C VAL A 320 -13.00 -8.75 -10.81
N HIS A 321 -14.14 -8.99 -10.16
CA HIS A 321 -15.08 -10.01 -10.62
C HIS A 321 -15.57 -9.73 -12.05
N LEU A 322 -15.96 -8.49 -12.36
CA LEU A 322 -16.44 -8.08 -13.68
C LEU A 322 -15.35 -8.11 -14.77
N TYR A 323 -14.13 -7.70 -14.45
CA TYR A 323 -13.05 -7.56 -15.44
C TYR A 323 -12.19 -8.81 -15.59
N ILE A 324 -12.23 -9.74 -14.63
CA ILE A 324 -11.40 -10.95 -14.64
C ILE A 324 -12.28 -12.19 -14.62
N SER A 325 -13.02 -12.41 -13.53
CA SER A 325 -13.70 -13.69 -13.30
C SER A 325 -14.82 -13.94 -14.30
N SER A 326 -15.65 -12.94 -14.63
CA SER A 326 -16.75 -13.12 -15.59
C SER A 326 -16.30 -13.21 -17.04
N GLN A 327 -15.07 -12.76 -17.34
CA GLN A 327 -14.50 -12.81 -18.68
C GLN A 327 -13.84 -14.17 -18.98
N GLN A 328 -13.64 -15.01 -17.96
CA GLN A 328 -13.08 -16.34 -18.15
C GLN A 328 -14.02 -17.21 -18.99
N GLY A 329 -13.52 -17.72 -20.12
CA GLY A 329 -14.26 -18.65 -20.98
C GLY A 329 -15.20 -17.98 -22.00
N GLN A 330 -15.30 -16.65 -22.00
CA GLN A 330 -15.92 -15.91 -23.09
C GLN A 330 -14.86 -15.71 -24.17
N GLY A 331 -14.80 -16.61 -25.15
CA GLY A 331 -13.85 -16.49 -26.27
C GLY A 331 -14.34 -15.48 -27.30
N GLU A 332 -13.49 -14.53 -27.72
CA GLU A 332 -13.71 -13.79 -28.97
C GLU A 332 -13.36 -14.70 -30.16
N GLU A 333 -14.36 -15.13 -30.91
CA GLU A 333 -14.18 -15.55 -32.31
C GLU A 333 -13.91 -14.30 -33.15
N GLY A 334 -12.64 -13.92 -33.37
CA GLY A 334 -12.33 -12.83 -34.30
C GLY A 334 -10.92 -12.26 -34.27
N VAL A 335 -10.14 -12.63 -35.30
CA VAL A 335 -8.98 -11.90 -35.88
C VAL A 335 -7.71 -11.75 -35.02
N GLY A 336 -6.77 -12.69 -35.22
CA GLY A 336 -5.42 -12.31 -35.67
C GLY A 336 -4.28 -12.17 -34.66
N THR A 337 -4.43 -12.48 -33.38
CA THR A 337 -3.28 -12.61 -32.44
C THR A 337 -3.42 -13.86 -31.57
N ALA A 338 -3.14 -15.02 -32.17
CA ALA A 338 -3.04 -16.28 -31.43
C ALA A 338 -1.87 -16.22 -30.43
N GLY A 339 -2.16 -16.36 -29.13
CA GLY A 339 -1.14 -16.78 -28.15
C GLY A 339 -1.14 -16.09 -26.78
N LEU A 340 -1.67 -14.88 -26.62
CA LEU A 340 -1.43 -14.08 -25.39
C LEU A 340 -2.59 -14.11 -24.38
N GLY A 341 -3.82 -14.38 -24.81
CA GLY A 341 -5.02 -14.36 -23.94
C GLY A 341 -5.07 -15.49 -22.89
N GLY A 342 -4.30 -16.57 -23.08
CA GLY A 342 -4.27 -17.72 -22.16
C GLY A 342 -3.25 -17.61 -21.01
N ALA A 343 -2.36 -16.61 -21.04
CA ALA A 343 -1.18 -16.55 -20.19
C ALA A 343 -1.46 -16.33 -18.70
N ALA A 344 -2.58 -15.69 -18.34
CA ALA A 344 -2.86 -15.31 -16.97
C ALA A 344 -3.92 -16.19 -16.26
N GLY A 345 -4.58 -17.10 -16.97
CA GLY A 345 -5.69 -17.91 -16.42
C GLY A 345 -6.72 -17.07 -15.65
N GLY A 346 -7.36 -17.63 -14.62
CA GLY A 346 -8.28 -16.91 -13.71
C GLY A 346 -7.62 -16.11 -12.59
N LYS A 347 -6.30 -16.03 -12.58
CA LYS A 347 -5.53 -15.34 -11.54
C LYS A 347 -5.35 -13.87 -11.94
N GLY A 348 -5.14 -12.96 -11.00
CA GLY A 348 -4.75 -11.59 -11.32
C GLY A 348 -3.44 -11.55 -12.11
N THR A 349 -3.13 -10.43 -12.77
CA THR A 349 -1.84 -10.21 -13.46
C THR A 349 -0.61 -10.30 -12.54
N GLY A 350 -0.81 -10.05 -11.24
CA GLY A 350 0.19 -10.30 -10.19
C GLY A 350 0.30 -11.79 -9.75
N GLY A 351 -0.49 -12.69 -10.33
CA GLY A 351 -0.41 -14.14 -10.11
C GLY A 351 -1.27 -14.68 -8.96
N GLN A 352 -2.01 -13.84 -8.23
CA GLN A 352 -2.85 -14.27 -7.10
C GLN A 352 -4.31 -14.55 -7.51
N PRO A 353 -4.97 -15.58 -6.95
CA PRO A 353 -6.43 -15.74 -7.06
C PRO A 353 -7.13 -14.54 -6.39
N PRO A 354 -7.85 -13.68 -7.13
CA PRO A 354 -8.23 -12.37 -6.60
C PRO A 354 -9.14 -12.41 -5.38
N ARG A 355 -10.06 -13.38 -5.31
CA ARG A 355 -10.99 -13.50 -4.17
C ARG A 355 -10.27 -13.89 -2.88
N GLU A 356 -9.40 -14.90 -2.95
CA GLU A 356 -8.62 -15.39 -1.82
C GLU A 356 -7.65 -14.33 -1.29
N PHE A 357 -7.14 -13.47 -2.18
CA PHE A 357 -6.27 -12.37 -1.79
C PHE A 357 -7.03 -11.17 -1.20
N LEU A 358 -8.11 -10.72 -1.86
CA LEU A 358 -8.79 -9.47 -1.51
C LEU A 358 -9.81 -9.61 -0.36
N MET A 359 -10.46 -10.76 -0.22
CA MET A 359 -11.50 -10.95 0.80
C MET A 359 -10.95 -10.90 2.23
N PRO A 360 -9.79 -11.51 2.55
CA PRO A 360 -9.20 -11.37 3.88
C PRO A 360 -8.80 -9.94 4.22
N LEU A 361 -8.31 -9.15 3.27
CA LEU A 361 -8.00 -7.74 3.49
C LEU A 361 -9.26 -6.92 3.84
N GLN A 362 -10.43 -7.26 3.28
CA GLN A 362 -11.70 -6.66 3.69
C GLN A 362 -12.04 -7.01 5.14
N GLN A 363 -11.83 -8.26 5.56
CA GLN A 363 -12.08 -8.71 6.92
C GLN A 363 -11.15 -7.99 7.92
N GLY A 364 -9.85 -7.91 7.64
CA GLY A 364 -8.89 -7.16 8.48
C GLY A 364 -9.23 -5.67 8.59
N THR A 365 -9.67 -5.04 7.49
CA THR A 365 -10.14 -3.65 7.52
C THR A 365 -11.38 -3.51 8.40
N ALA A 366 -12.36 -4.42 8.27
CA ALA A 366 -13.58 -4.39 9.07
C ALA A 366 -13.29 -4.58 10.57
N ALA A 367 -12.36 -5.47 10.93
CA ALA A 367 -11.94 -5.73 12.30
C ALA A 367 -11.22 -4.53 12.95
N SER A 368 -10.75 -3.57 12.16
CA SER A 368 -10.06 -2.36 12.66
C SER A 368 -11.02 -1.28 13.18
N ARG A 369 -12.34 -1.46 13.00
CA ARG A 369 -13.38 -0.55 13.48
C ARG A 369 -13.45 -0.56 15.01
N LEU A 370 -13.59 0.62 15.62
CA LEU A 370 -13.73 0.78 17.06
C LEU A 370 -15.18 0.58 17.49
N ALA A 371 -15.39 -0.03 18.66
CA ALA A 371 -16.72 -0.24 19.24
C ALA A 371 -17.44 1.09 19.51
N THR A 372 -18.75 1.10 19.28
CA THR A 372 -19.63 2.20 19.66
C THR A 372 -20.41 1.78 20.90
N HIS A 373 -20.20 2.48 22.01
CA HIS A 373 -20.93 2.28 23.28
C HIS A 373 -22.22 3.09 23.33
#